data_AF-A0A1C6JZB3-F1
#
_entry.id   AF-A0A1C6JZB3-F1
#
_cell.length_a   1.000
_cell.length_b   1.000
_cell.length_c   1.000
_cell.angle_alpha   90.00
_cell.angle_beta   90.00
_cell.angle_gamma   90.00
#
_symmetry.space_group_name_H-M   'P 1'
#
loop_
_entity.id
_entity.type
_entity.pdbx_description
1 polymer ?
#
loop_
_entity_poly.entity_id
_entity_poly.type
_entity_poly.pdbx_seq_one_letter_code
_entity_poly.pdbx_strand_id
1 'polypeptide(L)'
;MIDRVPTLPGRTKMTKADGSTEYVTIERADEPTQAGTPLNKATLFDSNAEARYAAATPSEAFNKAVQILTATVPASGWSSSVTNGWYTNRVNVSGMKAVYNPLLDLVITNATLAEDERAAFGLVMEAETFDGYVIFRALDKPDISINVRFVGV
;
A
#
# COMPACT_ATOMS: atom_id res chain seq x y z
N MET A 1 6.18 14.48 3.83
CA MET A 1 5.73 15.89 3.96
C MET A 1 5.95 16.37 5.41
N ILE A 2 6.54 17.54 5.64
CA ILE A 2 6.72 18.15 6.97
C ILE A 2 5.73 19.31 7.08
N ASP A 3 5.00 19.39 8.20
CA ASP A 3 4.12 20.51 8.45
C ASP A 3 4.92 21.80 8.60
N ARG A 4 4.50 22.85 7.90
CA ARG A 4 4.98 24.20 8.18
C ARG A 4 4.49 24.58 9.57
N VAL A 5 5.42 24.92 10.47
CA VAL A 5 5.10 25.58 11.75
C VAL A 5 5.24 27.09 11.53
N PRO A 6 4.14 27.83 11.25
CA PRO A 6 4.23 29.26 11.05
C PRO A 6 4.47 29.98 12.38
N THR A 7 5.43 30.90 12.40
CA THR A 7 5.62 31.84 13.52
C THR A 7 4.44 32.80 13.66
N LEU A 8 3.71 33.07 12.57
CA LEU A 8 2.49 33.88 12.52
C LEU A 8 1.41 33.11 11.72
N PRO A 9 0.50 32.39 12.39
CA PRO A 9 -0.56 31.61 11.72
C PRO A 9 -1.47 32.48 10.84
N GLY A 10 -1.96 31.93 9.73
CA GLY A 10 -2.99 32.55 8.89
C GLY A 10 -2.54 33.71 7.97
N ARG A 11 -1.27 34.12 7.99
CA ARG A 11 -0.78 35.22 7.12
C ARG A 11 -0.25 34.73 5.78
N THR A 12 -0.68 35.40 4.71
CA THR A 12 -0.16 35.18 3.35
C THR A 12 0.48 36.48 2.84
N LYS A 13 1.64 36.37 2.19
CA LYS A 13 2.29 37.50 1.50
C LYS A 13 1.86 37.48 0.04
N MET A 14 1.25 38.57 -0.43
CA MET A 14 0.94 38.77 -1.83
C MET A 14 1.95 39.74 -2.44
N THR A 15 2.67 39.31 -3.48
CA THR A 15 3.55 40.18 -4.26
C THR A 15 2.82 40.54 -5.55
N LYS A 16 2.59 41.83 -5.78
CA LYS A 16 1.92 42.34 -6.98
C LYS A 16 2.92 42.38 -8.15
N ALA A 17 2.42 42.48 -9.38
CA ALA A 17 3.25 42.54 -10.59
C ALA A 17 4.18 43.78 -10.61
N ASP A 18 3.81 44.85 -9.90
CA ASP A 18 4.63 46.06 -9.71
C ASP A 18 5.74 45.90 -8.64
N GLY A 19 5.86 44.72 -8.03
CA GLY A 19 6.87 44.42 -7.00
C GLY A 19 6.48 44.86 -5.58
N SER A 20 5.36 45.55 -5.39
CA SER A 20 4.86 45.88 -4.05
C SER A 20 4.37 44.61 -3.34
N THR A 21 4.49 44.61 -2.01
CA THR A 21 4.08 43.46 -1.19
C THR A 21 3.10 43.87 -0.12
N GLU A 22 2.07 43.06 0.05
CA GLU A 22 1.01 43.25 1.02
C GLU A 22 0.82 41.97 1.83
N TYR A 23 0.62 42.12 3.14
CA TYR A 23 0.25 41.01 4.01
C TYR A 23 -1.26 41.01 4.13
N VAL A 24 -1.90 39.97 3.60
CA VAL A 24 -3.35 39.87 3.53
C VAL A 24 -3.84 38.70 4.39
N THR A 25 -4.99 38.89 5.01
CA THR A 25 -5.80 37.80 5.56
C THR A 25 -6.72 37.33 4.46
N ILE A 26 -6.64 36.05 4.08
CA ILE A 26 -7.55 35.46 3.10
C ILE A 26 -8.67 34.80 3.90
N GLU A 27 -9.87 35.38 3.82
CA GLU A 27 -11.10 34.82 4.35
C GLU A 27 -11.91 34.24 3.20
N ARG A 28 -12.62 33.12 3.44
CA ARG A 28 -13.55 32.60 2.45
C ARG A 28 -14.86 33.39 2.54
N ALA A 29 -15.43 33.74 1.39
CA ALA A 29 -16.62 34.60 1.29
C ALA A 29 -17.95 33.83 1.48
N ASP A 30 -17.92 32.66 2.11
CA ASP A 30 -19.03 31.71 2.20
C ASP A 30 -19.79 31.73 3.54
N GLU A 31 -19.42 32.62 4.48
CA GLU A 31 -20.02 32.76 5.83
C GLU A 31 -20.52 31.42 6.42
N PRO A 32 -19.61 30.43 6.61
CA PRO A 32 -20.05 29.08 6.91
C PRO A 32 -20.69 29.03 8.30
N THR A 33 -21.85 28.37 8.40
CA THR A 33 -22.53 28.10 9.69
C THR A 33 -21.72 27.18 10.60
N GLN A 34 -20.74 26.46 10.05
CA GLN A 34 -19.74 25.69 10.77
C GLN A 34 -18.38 25.78 10.06
N ALA A 35 -17.35 26.26 10.76
CA ALA A 35 -16.00 26.33 10.22
C ALA A 35 -15.42 24.91 10.00
N GLY A 36 -14.91 24.64 8.80
CA GLY A 36 -14.18 23.40 8.49
C GLY A 36 -12.75 23.39 9.03
N THR A 37 -12.09 22.23 9.01
CA THR A 37 -10.67 22.14 9.39
C THR A 37 -9.78 22.69 8.26
N PRO A 38 -8.86 23.64 8.53
CA PRO A 38 -7.94 24.15 7.52
C PRO A 38 -7.04 23.05 6.94
N LEU A 39 -6.70 23.17 5.64
CA LEU A 39 -5.82 22.22 4.96
C LEU A 39 -4.42 22.21 5.59
N ASN A 40 -4.00 21.03 6.05
CA ASN A 40 -2.70 20.68 6.64
C ASN A 40 -2.36 19.21 6.31
N LYS A 41 -1.19 18.68 6.72
CA LYS A 41 -0.82 17.28 6.45
C LYS A 41 -1.90 16.32 6.93
N ALA A 42 -2.34 16.41 8.19
CA ALA A 42 -3.34 15.49 8.74
C ALA A 42 -4.68 15.51 7.99
N THR A 43 -5.11 16.65 7.45
CA THR A 43 -6.35 16.76 6.66
C THR A 43 -6.22 16.37 5.19
N LEU A 44 -4.99 16.32 4.67
CA LEU A 44 -4.70 15.95 3.27
C LEU A 44 -4.24 14.48 3.16
N PHE A 45 -3.45 14.03 4.15
CA PHE A 45 -2.82 12.72 4.22
C PHE A 45 -2.39 12.41 5.66
N ASP A 46 -3.19 11.61 6.35
CA ASP A 46 -2.93 11.24 7.74
C ASP A 46 -1.78 10.20 7.87
N SER A 47 -1.32 9.98 9.10
CA SER A 47 -0.26 8.99 9.37
C SER A 47 -0.71 7.55 9.13
N ASN A 48 -2.01 7.28 9.11
CA ASN A 48 -2.53 5.93 8.84
C ASN A 48 -2.32 5.55 7.37
N ALA A 49 -2.55 6.49 6.45
CA ALA A 49 -2.27 6.30 5.04
C ALA A 49 -0.76 6.17 4.76
N GLU A 50 0.08 6.93 5.49
CA GLU A 50 1.55 6.78 5.45
C GLU A 50 1.98 5.40 5.91
N ALA A 51 1.45 4.88 7.03
CA ALA A 51 1.76 3.55 7.54
C ALA A 51 1.30 2.43 6.60
N ARG A 52 0.10 2.56 6.01
CA ARG A 52 -0.49 1.50 5.16
C ARG A 52 0.23 1.35 3.82
N TYR A 53 0.61 2.46 3.19
CA TYR A 53 1.20 2.45 1.84
C TYR A 53 2.69 2.79 1.84
N ALA A 54 3.30 3.10 2.98
CA ALA A 54 4.68 3.59 3.06
C ALA A 54 4.98 4.69 2.02
N ALA A 55 4.10 5.69 2.00
CA ALA A 55 4.09 6.80 1.05
C ALA A 55 4.25 8.12 1.80
N ALA A 56 5.09 9.02 1.28
CA ALA A 56 5.35 10.32 1.89
C ALA A 56 4.46 11.44 1.34
N THR A 57 3.71 11.14 0.27
CA THR A 57 2.77 12.04 -0.42
C THR A 57 1.48 11.32 -0.86
N PRO A 58 0.36 12.05 -1.05
CA PRO A 58 -0.86 11.47 -1.61
C PRO A 58 -0.64 10.80 -2.98
N SER A 59 0.14 11.41 -3.88
CA SER A 59 0.41 10.87 -5.21
C SER A 59 1.14 9.53 -5.15
N GLU A 60 2.13 9.39 -4.28
CA GLU A 60 2.80 8.09 -4.04
C GLU A 60 1.81 7.06 -3.49
N ALA A 61 0.95 7.46 -2.56
CA ALA A 61 -0.06 6.55 -1.99
C ALA A 61 -1.07 6.09 -3.05
N PHE A 62 -1.51 6.97 -3.94
CA PHE A 62 -2.40 6.60 -5.05
C PHE A 62 -1.72 5.67 -6.04
N ASN A 63 -0.46 5.94 -6.41
CA ASN A 63 0.30 5.08 -7.30
C ASN A 63 0.46 3.67 -6.70
N LYS A 64 0.69 3.56 -5.39
CA LYS A 64 0.77 2.28 -4.68
C LYS A 64 -0.57 1.59 -4.50
N ALA A 65 -1.64 2.36 -4.26
CA ALA A 65 -2.99 1.81 -4.17
C ALA A 65 -3.41 1.08 -5.46
N VAL A 66 -2.90 1.52 -6.61
CA VAL A 66 -3.16 0.89 -7.92
C VAL A 66 -2.01 -0.02 -8.39
N GLN A 67 -0.90 -0.06 -7.67
CA GLN A 67 0.24 -0.89 -8.05
C GLN A 67 -0.10 -2.36 -7.81
N ILE A 68 0.29 -3.17 -8.78
CA ILE A 68 0.15 -4.61 -8.76
C ILE A 68 1.55 -5.21 -8.87
N LEU A 69 1.92 -5.99 -7.86
CA LEU A 69 3.08 -6.87 -7.95
C LEU A 69 2.60 -8.28 -8.25
N THR A 70 3.38 -9.06 -9.00
CA THR A 70 3.06 -10.45 -9.33
C THR A 70 4.21 -11.36 -8.93
N ALA A 71 3.89 -12.61 -8.61
CA ALA A 71 4.87 -13.62 -8.29
C ALA A 71 4.34 -15.02 -8.61
N THR A 72 5.26 -15.96 -8.82
CA THR A 72 4.95 -17.39 -8.89
C THR A 72 5.38 -18.03 -7.58
N VAL A 73 4.46 -18.74 -6.93
CA VAL A 73 4.78 -19.59 -5.77
C VAL A 73 5.08 -20.99 -6.30
N PRO A 74 6.35 -21.44 -6.29
CA PRO A 74 6.72 -22.71 -6.90
C PRO A 74 6.32 -23.88 -6.00
N ALA A 75 5.75 -24.95 -6.56
CA ALA A 75 5.43 -26.18 -5.82
C ALA A 75 6.67 -26.80 -5.13
N SER A 76 7.85 -26.66 -5.75
CA SER A 76 9.11 -27.18 -5.22
C SER A 76 9.72 -26.33 -4.10
N GLY A 77 9.20 -25.12 -3.85
CA GLY A 77 9.76 -24.19 -2.86
C GLY A 77 9.26 -24.38 -1.43
N TRP A 78 8.30 -25.28 -1.21
CA TRP A 78 7.75 -25.54 0.12
C TRP A 78 8.71 -26.32 1.01
N SER A 79 8.72 -25.98 2.30
CA SER A 79 9.53 -26.67 3.31
C SER A 79 9.22 -28.17 3.35
N SER A 80 10.24 -28.98 3.66
CA SER A 80 10.10 -30.44 3.77
C SER A 80 9.37 -30.88 5.04
N SER A 81 9.42 -30.05 6.09
CA SER A 81 8.79 -30.28 7.37
C SER A 81 7.90 -29.11 7.79
N VAL A 82 6.88 -29.44 8.58
CA VAL A 82 6.00 -28.47 9.23
C VAL A 82 6.74 -27.81 10.39
N THR A 83 6.70 -26.48 10.46
CA THR A 83 7.23 -25.68 11.57
C THR A 83 6.11 -24.82 12.13
N ASN A 84 5.86 -24.88 13.44
CA ASN A 84 4.75 -24.15 14.10
C ASN A 84 3.38 -24.39 13.43
N GLY A 85 3.13 -25.59 12.92
CA GLY A 85 1.88 -25.93 12.24
C GLY A 85 1.80 -25.54 10.77
N TRP A 86 2.87 -24.98 10.19
CA TRP A 86 2.89 -24.49 8.81
C TRP A 86 3.97 -25.15 7.95
N TYR A 87 3.63 -25.44 6.70
CA TYR A 87 4.61 -25.45 5.61
C TYR A 87 4.88 -24.02 5.19
N THR A 88 6.12 -23.71 4.81
CA THR A 88 6.51 -22.35 4.39
C THR A 88 7.19 -22.34 3.04
N ASN A 89 6.95 -21.30 2.25
CA ASN A 89 7.63 -21.06 0.97
C ASN A 89 8.02 -19.58 0.87
N ARG A 90 9.32 -19.32 0.69
CA ARG A 90 9.84 -17.97 0.52
C ARG A 90 9.93 -17.64 -0.97
N VAL A 91 9.22 -16.61 -1.38
CA VAL A 91 9.15 -16.17 -2.78
C VAL A 91 9.69 -14.76 -2.89
N ASN A 92 10.64 -14.54 -3.78
CA ASN A 92 11.17 -13.20 -4.06
C ASN A 92 10.14 -12.38 -4.85
N VAL A 93 9.86 -11.17 -4.38
CA VAL A 93 8.91 -10.25 -5.02
C VAL A 93 9.56 -8.88 -5.08
N SER A 94 10.04 -8.51 -6.27
CA SER A 94 10.72 -7.23 -6.46
C SER A 94 9.79 -6.06 -6.10
N GLY A 95 10.28 -5.11 -5.31
CA GLY A 95 9.50 -3.97 -4.85
C GLY A 95 8.62 -4.22 -3.62
N MET A 96 8.48 -5.46 -3.14
CA MET A 96 7.76 -5.76 -1.89
C MET A 96 8.47 -5.13 -0.68
N LYS A 97 7.69 -4.65 0.28
CA LYS A 97 8.16 -4.08 1.54
C LYS A 97 7.46 -4.73 2.72
N ALA A 98 8.15 -4.82 3.86
CA ALA A 98 7.61 -5.42 5.09
C ALA A 98 6.38 -4.67 5.66
N VAL A 99 6.26 -3.39 5.32
CA VAL A 99 5.16 -2.53 5.75
C VAL A 99 3.89 -2.69 4.91
N TYR A 100 3.96 -3.36 3.76
CA TYR A 100 2.80 -3.53 2.89
C TYR A 100 1.85 -4.57 3.44
N ASN A 101 0.55 -4.29 3.35
CA ASN A 101 -0.53 -5.22 3.67
C ASN A 101 -1.49 -5.38 2.48
N PRO A 102 -1.05 -6.07 1.41
CA PRO A 102 -1.80 -6.14 0.17
C PRO A 102 -2.92 -7.17 0.22
N LEU A 103 -3.88 -7.01 -0.69
CA LEU A 103 -4.80 -8.08 -1.03
C LEU A 103 -4.07 -9.07 -1.94
N LEU A 104 -4.03 -10.34 -1.52
CA LEU A 104 -3.52 -11.45 -2.32
C LEU A 104 -4.65 -12.01 -3.19
N ASP A 105 -4.40 -12.15 -4.48
CA ASP A 105 -5.35 -12.72 -5.43
C ASP A 105 -4.66 -13.72 -6.37
N LEU A 106 -5.40 -14.76 -6.75
CA LEU A 106 -4.93 -15.80 -7.66
C LEU A 106 -4.99 -15.30 -9.11
N VAL A 107 -3.94 -15.56 -9.87
CA VAL A 107 -3.89 -15.31 -11.31
C VAL A 107 -4.02 -16.66 -12.02
N ILE A 108 -5.24 -16.95 -12.49
CA ILE A 108 -5.53 -18.15 -13.28
C ILE A 108 -4.81 -18.06 -14.61
N THR A 109 -4.00 -19.06 -14.94
CA THR A 109 -3.19 -19.06 -16.17
C THR A 109 -3.98 -19.54 -17.38
N ASN A 110 -4.89 -20.50 -17.18
CA ASN A 110 -5.74 -21.07 -18.22
C ASN A 110 -7.03 -21.63 -17.61
N ALA A 111 -8.14 -21.51 -18.32
CA ALA A 111 -9.44 -22.04 -17.91
C ALA A 111 -9.42 -23.55 -17.61
N THR A 112 -8.56 -24.33 -18.27
CA THR A 112 -8.45 -25.78 -18.03
C THR A 112 -7.76 -26.13 -16.72
N LEU A 113 -6.95 -25.22 -16.15
CA LEU A 113 -6.22 -25.41 -14.89
C LEU A 113 -6.88 -24.66 -13.73
N ALA A 114 -7.95 -23.90 -14.00
CA ALA A 114 -8.55 -22.97 -13.05
C ALA A 114 -8.98 -23.63 -11.73
N GLU A 115 -9.53 -24.84 -11.77
CA GLU A 115 -9.95 -25.57 -10.57
C GLU A 115 -8.75 -26.07 -9.76
N ASP A 116 -7.72 -26.60 -10.43
CA ASP A 116 -6.50 -27.06 -9.77
C ASP A 116 -5.76 -25.86 -9.14
N GLU A 117 -5.65 -24.74 -9.85
CA GLU A 117 -5.04 -23.51 -9.35
C GLU A 117 -5.82 -22.92 -8.17
N ARG A 118 -7.16 -22.96 -8.20
CA ARG A 118 -8.02 -22.54 -7.08
C ARG A 118 -7.86 -23.44 -5.87
N ALA A 119 -7.80 -24.75 -6.07
CA ALA A 119 -7.59 -25.72 -5.00
C ALA A 119 -6.21 -25.51 -4.33
N ALA A 120 -5.16 -25.38 -5.15
CA ALA A 120 -3.80 -25.10 -4.69
C ALA A 120 -3.70 -23.76 -3.95
N PHE A 121 -4.33 -22.70 -4.47
CA PHE A 121 -4.39 -21.40 -3.79
C PHE A 121 -5.15 -21.48 -2.47
N GLY A 122 -6.22 -22.28 -2.39
CA GLY A 122 -7.00 -22.49 -1.17
C GLY A 122 -6.23 -23.14 -0.01
N LEU A 123 -5.07 -23.76 -0.28
CA LEU A 123 -4.18 -24.28 0.76
C LEU A 123 -3.34 -23.18 1.44
N VAL A 124 -3.15 -22.04 0.75
CA VAL A 124 -2.40 -20.90 1.27
C VAL A 124 -3.26 -20.16 2.30
N MET A 125 -2.79 -20.14 3.53
CA MET A 125 -3.51 -19.54 4.66
C MET A 125 -3.00 -18.13 4.98
N GLU A 126 -1.71 -17.91 4.83
CA GLU A 126 -1.09 -16.60 5.11
C GLU A 126 0.00 -16.28 4.09
N ALA A 127 0.16 -14.98 3.82
CA ALA A 127 1.27 -14.41 3.07
C ALA A 127 1.81 -13.21 3.86
N GLU A 128 3.00 -13.35 4.44
CA GLU A 128 3.65 -12.29 5.22
C GLU A 128 4.68 -11.57 4.37
N THR A 129 4.62 -10.24 4.36
CA THR A 129 5.45 -9.38 3.53
C THR A 129 6.77 -9.04 4.23
N PHE A 130 7.85 -9.01 3.45
CA PHE A 130 9.18 -8.58 3.87
C PHE A 130 9.80 -7.70 2.78
N ASP A 131 10.94 -7.08 3.08
CA ASP A 131 11.66 -6.30 2.08
C ASP A 131 12.24 -7.21 0.98
N GLY A 132 11.61 -7.15 -0.20
CA GLY A 132 11.99 -7.89 -1.40
C GLY A 132 11.47 -9.33 -1.51
N TYR A 133 10.69 -9.82 -0.54
CA TYR A 133 10.13 -11.18 -0.58
C TYR A 133 8.86 -11.32 0.25
N VAL A 134 8.17 -12.44 0.05
CA VAL A 134 6.98 -12.85 0.81
C VAL A 134 7.20 -14.26 1.33
N ILE A 135 6.75 -14.54 2.56
CA ILE A 135 6.69 -15.90 3.09
C ILE A 135 5.23 -16.36 3.06
N PHE A 136 4.96 -17.39 2.27
CA PHE A 136 3.67 -18.06 2.23
C PHE A 136 3.62 -19.18 3.28
N ARG A 137 2.47 -19.33 3.93
CA ARG A 137 2.18 -20.41 4.88
C ARG A 137 0.97 -21.21 4.43
N ALA A 138 1.07 -22.53 4.52
CA ALA A 138 0.00 -23.45 4.15
C ALA A 138 -0.09 -24.61 5.14
N LEU A 139 -1.30 -25.16 5.32
CA LEU A 139 -1.53 -26.35 6.14
C LEU A 139 -1.09 -27.64 5.41
N ASP A 140 -1.19 -27.63 4.09
CA ASP A 140 -0.64 -28.66 3.21
C ASP A 140 0.02 -28.01 2.00
N LYS A 141 0.91 -28.72 1.31
CA LYS A 141 1.70 -28.18 0.20
C LYS A 141 0.87 -28.20 -1.09
N PRO A 142 0.71 -27.05 -1.77
CA PRO A 142 0.36 -27.03 -3.19
C PRO A 142 1.25 -27.97 -4.00
N ASP A 143 0.63 -28.85 -4.76
CA ASP A 143 1.25 -29.80 -5.67
C ASP A 143 1.63 -29.16 -7.02
N ILE A 144 0.99 -28.05 -7.36
CA ILE A 144 1.28 -27.23 -8.53
C ILE A 144 1.78 -25.84 -8.15
N SER A 145 2.51 -25.22 -9.08
CA SER A 145 2.94 -23.83 -8.92
C SER A 145 1.76 -22.91 -9.24
N ILE A 146 1.57 -21.88 -8.42
CA ILE A 146 0.48 -20.92 -8.57
C ILE A 146 1.02 -19.52 -8.86
N ASN A 147 0.34 -18.79 -9.73
CA ASN A 147 0.64 -17.38 -9.97
C ASN A 147 -0.29 -16.51 -9.13
N VAL A 148 0.27 -15.52 -8.48
CA VAL A 148 -0.46 -14.62 -7.59
C VAL A 148 -0.15 -13.17 -7.92
N ARG A 149 -1.09 -12.29 -7.56
CA ARG A 149 -0.92 -10.85 -7.60
C ARG A 149 -1.20 -10.24 -6.23
N PHE A 150 -0.46 -9.19 -5.92
CA PHE A 150 -0.59 -8.39 -4.72
C PHE A 150 -1.12 -7.03 -5.13
N VAL A 151 -2.26 -6.62 -4.57
CA VAL A 151 -2.92 -5.35 -4.86
C VAL A 151 -2.82 -4.43 -3.66
N GLY A 152 -2.47 -3.16 -3.89
CA GLY A 152 -2.33 -2.15 -2.84
C GLY A 152 -0.95 -2.17 -2.17
N VAL A 153 0.10 -2.34 -2.98
CA VAL A 153 1.53 -2.40 -2.59
C VAL A 153 2.25 -1.12 -2.98
#